data_AF-A0A7V9HGS8-F1
#
_entry.id   AF-A0A7V9HGS8-F1
#
_cell.length_a   1.000
_cell.length_b   1.000
_cell.length_c   1.000
_cell.angle_alpha   90.00
_cell.angle_beta   90.00
_cell.angle_gamma   90.00
#
_symmetry.space_group_name_H-M   'P 1'
#
loop_
_entity.id
_entity.type
_entity.pdbx_description
1 polymer ?
#
loop_
_entity_poly.entity_id
_entity_poly.type
_entity_poly.pdbx_seq_one_letter_code
_entity_poly.pdbx_strand_id
1 'polypeptide(L)'
;VSFPPVNTPDDHPGVRTLVESVNAVAGPAQIDGFGAVADIAWFAEAGIPSVLFGPGSGAGAHGVDERVEIEQLGTGAKMLAVMMVAWCGQAEEEGHDVDRGGASRE
;
A
#
# COMPACT_ATOMS: atom_id res chain seq x y z
N VAL A 1 -6.05 -26.55 -5.25
CA VAL A 1 -5.71 -25.14 -5.55
C VAL A 1 -4.33 -24.89 -4.94
N SER A 2 -3.37 -24.37 -5.70
CA SER A 2 -2.04 -24.01 -5.18
C SER A 2 -2.03 -22.52 -4.90
N PHE A 3 -1.46 -22.09 -3.78
CA PHE A 3 -1.28 -20.68 -3.45
C PHE A 3 0.23 -20.41 -3.43
N PRO A 4 0.80 -19.79 -4.49
CA PRO A 4 2.21 -19.45 -4.48
C PRO A 4 2.50 -18.43 -3.35
N PRO A 5 3.71 -18.50 -2.74
CA PRO A 5 4.10 -17.51 -1.75
C PRO A 5 4.29 -16.15 -2.42
N VAL A 6 3.96 -15.09 -1.68
CA VAL A 6 4.20 -13.72 -2.11
C VAL A 6 5.41 -13.19 -1.36
N ASN A 7 6.41 -12.72 -2.09
CA ASN A 7 7.65 -12.16 -1.54
C ASN A 7 7.99 -10.86 -2.28
N THR A 8 7.18 -9.82 -2.09
CA THR A 8 7.50 -8.49 -2.58
C THR A 8 8.70 -7.95 -1.79
N PRO A 9 9.78 -7.47 -2.45
CA PRO A 9 10.94 -6.93 -1.74
C PRO A 9 10.61 -5.72 -0.87
N ASP A 10 11.23 -5.62 0.31
CA ASP A 10 11.03 -4.50 1.24
C ASP A 10 11.46 -3.14 0.65
N ASP A 11 12.41 -3.16 -0.29
CA ASP A 11 12.90 -1.98 -1.00
C ASP A 11 12.06 -1.62 -2.24
N HIS A 12 11.03 -2.41 -2.57
CA HIS A 12 10.12 -2.09 -3.66
C HIS A 12 9.46 -0.71 -3.42
N PRO A 13 9.35 0.17 -4.43
CA PRO A 13 8.85 1.53 -4.23
C PRO A 13 7.50 1.57 -3.51
N GLY A 14 6.54 0.73 -3.90
CA GLY A 14 5.22 0.68 -3.25
C GLY A 14 5.25 0.24 -1.79
N VAL A 15 6.21 -0.61 -1.39
CA VAL A 15 6.40 -1.01 0.01
C VAL A 15 6.96 0.15 0.82
N ARG A 16 7.97 0.84 0.28
CA ARG A 16 8.57 2.03 0.91
C ARG A 16 7.55 3.16 1.10
N THR A 17 6.75 3.45 0.08
CA THR A 17 5.69 4.47 0.16
C THR A 17 4.65 4.10 1.22
N LEU A 18 4.27 2.82 1.33
CA LEU A 18 3.35 2.37 2.38
C LEU A 18 3.96 2.51 3.78
N VAL A 19 5.22 2.09 3.96
CA VAL A 19 5.95 2.25 5.22
C VAL A 19 6.03 3.71 5.66
N GLU A 20 6.35 4.62 4.75
CA GLU A 20 6.38 6.06 5.01
C GLU A 20 4.99 6.61 5.37
N SER A 21 3.94 6.13 4.70
CA SER A 21 2.56 6.51 4.97
C SER A 21 2.09 6.05 6.35
N VAL A 22 2.47 4.85 6.76
CA VAL A 22 2.21 4.32 8.11
C VAL A 22 2.97 5.12 9.16
N ASN A 23 4.26 5.38 8.91
CA ASN A 23 5.11 6.20 9.79
C ASN A 23 4.52 7.58 10.04
N ALA A 24 4.00 8.23 8.99
CA ALA A 24 3.40 9.56 9.08
C ALA A 24 2.09 9.60 9.89
N VAL A 25 1.33 8.49 9.95
CA VAL A 25 -0.02 8.47 10.54
C VAL A 25 -0.06 7.83 11.93
N ALA A 26 0.69 6.76 12.16
CA ALA A 26 0.62 5.99 13.41
C ALA A 26 1.97 5.63 14.03
N GLY A 27 3.09 6.10 13.44
CA GLY A 27 4.43 5.80 13.93
C GLY A 27 5.03 4.54 13.29
N PRO A 28 6.09 3.96 13.88
CA PRO A 28 6.97 3.01 13.21
C PRO A 28 6.25 1.80 12.60
N ALA A 29 6.24 1.72 11.27
CA ALA A 29 5.72 0.59 10.53
C ALA A 29 6.50 -0.69 10.85
N GLN A 30 5.82 -1.83 10.85
CA GLN A 30 6.42 -3.14 10.96
C GLN A 30 6.14 -3.92 9.67
N ILE A 31 7.16 -4.57 9.12
CA ILE A 31 7.03 -5.50 8.00
C ILE A 31 7.13 -6.90 8.59
N ASP A 32 6.14 -7.75 8.29
CA ASP A 32 6.09 -9.12 8.78
C ASP A 32 5.44 -10.04 7.75
N GLY A 33 5.71 -11.34 7.86
CA GLY A 33 5.07 -12.38 7.06
C GLY A 33 3.68 -12.73 7.59
N PHE A 34 2.74 -12.98 6.68
CA PHE A 34 1.42 -13.48 7.04
C PHE A 34 1.35 -15.00 6.79
N GLY A 35 1.29 -15.78 7.88
CA GLY A 35 1.29 -17.25 7.86
C GLY A 35 -0.02 -17.91 7.41
N ALA A 36 -0.77 -17.28 6.51
CA ALA A 36 -2.02 -17.80 5.97
C ALA A 36 -2.19 -17.44 4.48
N VAL A 37 -3.19 -18.03 3.84
CA VAL A 37 -3.49 -17.77 2.42
C VAL A 37 -4.36 -16.53 2.28
N ALA A 38 -4.11 -15.74 1.25
CA ALA A 38 -4.91 -14.60 0.84
C ALA A 38 -4.86 -14.44 -0.69
N ASP A 39 -5.79 -13.67 -1.25
CA ASP A 39 -5.92 -13.50 -2.70
C ASP A 39 -4.68 -12.89 -3.38
N ILE A 40 -3.78 -12.27 -2.62
CA ILE A 40 -2.50 -11.76 -3.13
C ILE A 40 -1.64 -12.83 -3.80
N ALA A 41 -1.87 -14.12 -3.50
CA ALA A 41 -1.21 -15.23 -4.19
C ALA A 41 -1.50 -15.24 -5.70
N TRP A 42 -2.72 -14.86 -6.11
CA TRP A 42 -3.10 -14.77 -7.52
C TRP A 42 -2.41 -13.60 -8.23
N PHE A 43 -2.17 -12.49 -7.51
CA PHE A 43 -1.38 -11.37 -8.04
C PHE A 43 0.08 -11.77 -8.22
N ALA A 44 0.65 -12.51 -7.27
CA ALA A 44 2.00 -13.06 -7.41
C ALA A 44 2.11 -14.04 -8.58
N GLU A 45 1.11 -14.92 -8.79
CA GLU A 45 1.06 -15.79 -9.97
C GLU A 45 1.04 -15.00 -11.28
N ALA A 46 0.34 -13.86 -11.30
CA ALA A 46 0.32 -12.94 -12.43
C ALA A 46 1.58 -12.05 -12.55
N GLY A 47 2.56 -12.18 -11.64
CA GLY A 47 3.78 -11.36 -11.64
C GLY A 47 3.58 -9.93 -11.14
N ILE A 48 2.51 -9.65 -10.40
CA ILE A 48 2.17 -8.33 -9.86
C ILE A 48 2.65 -8.24 -8.39
N PRO A 49 3.59 -7.34 -8.06
CA PRO A 49 4.00 -7.10 -6.68
C PRO A 49 2.82 -6.68 -5.80
N SER A 50 2.70 -7.25 -4.61
CA SER A 50 1.55 -7.04 -3.71
C SER A 50 1.96 -7.14 -2.23
N VAL A 51 1.21 -6.44 -1.37
CA VAL A 51 1.35 -6.51 0.09
C VAL A 51 -0.03 -6.68 0.72
N LEU A 52 -0.08 -7.27 1.92
CA LEU A 52 -1.27 -7.27 2.77
C LEU A 52 -1.17 -6.12 3.77
N PHE A 53 -2.27 -5.37 3.89
CA PHE A 53 -2.34 -4.23 4.78
C PHE A 53 -3.77 -3.96 5.21
N GLY A 54 -3.95 -3.63 6.49
CA GLY A 54 -5.25 -3.25 7.04
C GLY A 54 -5.17 -2.98 8.53
N PRO A 55 -6.20 -2.33 9.12
CA PRO A 55 -6.29 -2.13 10.55
C PRO A 55 -6.61 -3.43 11.30
N GLY A 56 -6.29 -3.45 12.60
CA GLY A 56 -6.44 -4.62 13.46
C GLY A 56 -5.19 -5.51 13.47
N SER A 57 -5.16 -6.48 14.38
CA SER A 57 -4.03 -7.41 14.49
C SER A 57 -4.17 -8.65 13.58
N GLY A 58 -5.34 -8.84 12.95
CA GLY A 58 -5.72 -10.10 12.31
C GLY A 58 -5.96 -11.26 13.30
N ALA A 59 -5.64 -11.07 14.59
CA ALA A 59 -5.86 -12.08 15.62
C ALA A 59 -7.35 -12.26 15.87
N GLY A 60 -7.80 -13.52 15.88
CA GLY A 60 -9.21 -13.85 16.07
C GLY A 60 -10.06 -13.78 14.80
N ALA A 61 -9.45 -13.59 13.63
CA ALA A 61 -10.15 -13.82 12.36
C ALA A 61 -10.78 -15.22 12.34
N HIS A 62 -12.04 -15.31 11.94
CA HIS A 62 -12.89 -16.52 12.01
C HIS A 62 -13.21 -17.01 13.43
N GLY A 63 -12.91 -16.22 14.46
CA GLY A 63 -13.26 -16.49 15.84
C GLY A 63 -14.67 -16.01 16.19
N VAL A 64 -15.21 -16.51 17.30
CA VAL A 64 -16.54 -16.09 17.81
C VAL A 64 -16.60 -14.62 18.23
N ASP A 65 -15.45 -14.04 18.60
CA ASP A 65 -15.29 -12.67 19.07
C ASP A 65 -14.43 -11.83 18.12
N GLU A 66 -14.53 -12.09 16.82
CA GLU A 66 -13.85 -11.30 15.78
C GLU A 66 -14.27 -9.84 15.87
N ARG A 67 -13.28 -8.94 16.04
CA ARG A 67 -13.52 -7.51 16.20
C ARG A 67 -12.30 -6.69 15.80
N VAL A 68 -12.55 -5.40 15.63
CA VAL A 68 -11.53 -4.35 15.45
C VAL A 68 -11.95 -3.13 16.25
N GLU A 69 -10.99 -2.40 16.80
CA GLU A 69 -11.28 -1.13 17.49
C GLU A 69 -11.71 -0.07 16.47
N ILE A 70 -12.77 0.69 16.78
CA ILE A 70 -13.39 1.63 15.82
C ILE A 70 -12.38 2.71 15.40
N GLU A 71 -11.54 3.16 16.32
CA GLU A 71 -10.48 4.14 16.08
C GLU A 71 -9.42 3.62 15.09
N GLN A 72 -9.18 2.31 15.06
CA GLN A 72 -8.25 1.71 14.11
C GLN A 72 -8.78 1.77 12.68
N LEU A 73 -10.10 1.71 12.47
CA LEU A 73 -10.70 1.88 11.14
C LEU A 73 -10.37 3.26 10.57
N GLY A 74 -10.56 4.31 11.38
CA GLY A 74 -10.24 5.68 10.97
C GLY A 74 -8.74 5.90 10.74
N THR A 75 -7.90 5.28 11.56
CA THR A 75 -6.43 5.36 11.42
C THR A 75 -5.96 4.63 10.16
N GLY A 76 -6.44 3.41 9.92
CA GLY A 76 -6.12 2.63 8.72
C GLY A 76 -6.58 3.31 7.43
N ALA A 77 -7.76 3.93 7.44
CA ALA A 77 -8.24 4.71 6.30
C ALA A 77 -7.33 5.90 5.98
N LYS A 78 -6.82 6.61 7.00
CA LYS A 78 -5.85 7.71 6.80
C LYS A 78 -4.53 7.21 6.21
N MET A 79 -4.00 6.08 6.70
CA MET A 79 -2.77 5.48 6.14
C MET A 79 -2.94 5.15 4.66
N LEU A 80 -4.06 4.52 4.28
CA LEU A 80 -4.37 4.21 2.89
C LEU A 80 -4.51 5.50 2.06
N ALA A 81 -5.18 6.53 2.57
CA ALA A 81 -5.34 7.79 1.86
C ALA A 81 -3.99 8.49 1.62
N VAL A 82 -3.12 8.51 2.63
CA VAL A 82 -1.76 9.07 2.50
C VAL A 82 -0.95 8.28 1.47
N MET A 83 -1.01 6.94 1.52
CA MET A 83 -0.35 6.08 0.54
C MET A 83 -0.85 6.35 -0.88
N MET A 84 -2.16 6.44 -1.09
CA MET A 84 -2.73 6.71 -2.41
C MET A 84 -2.27 8.05 -2.98
N VAL A 85 -2.25 9.10 -2.15
CA VAL A 85 -1.75 10.42 -2.57
C VAL A 85 -0.25 10.39 -2.83
N ALA A 86 0.54 9.75 -1.97
CA ALA A 86 1.99 9.66 -2.13
C ALA A 86 2.38 8.78 -3.34
N TRP A 87 1.61 7.73 -3.63
CA TRP A 87 1.91 6.83 -4.75
C TRP A 87 1.46 7.41 -6.10
N CYS A 88 0.23 7.93 -6.17
CA CYS A 88 -0.32 8.44 -7.43
C CYS A 88 0.02 9.91 -7.68
N GLY A 89 0.27 10.69 -6.63
CA GLY A 89 0.56 12.13 -6.70
C GLY A 89 2.01 12.48 -7.02
N GLN A 90 2.90 11.49 -7.15
CA GLN A 90 4.28 11.68 -7.62
C GLN A 90 4.42 11.63 -9.15
N ALA A 91 3.31 11.47 -9.89
CA ALA A 91 3.30 11.38 -11.35
C ALA A 91 3.70 12.69 -12.08
N GLU A 92 4.18 13.73 -11.38
CA GLU A 92 4.61 15.00 -11.97
C GLU A 92 6.05 15.37 -11.63
N GLU A 93 7.04 14.49 -11.85
CA GLU A 93 8.45 14.93 -12.03
C GLU A 93 9.25 14.19 -13.11
N GLU A 94 8.70 13.20 -13.83
CA GLU A 94 9.35 12.68 -15.03
C GLU A 94 8.82 13.38 -16.29
N GLY A 95 9.68 14.20 -16.89
CA GLY A 95 9.37 15.15 -17.94
C GLY A 95 8.60 14.59 -19.14
N HIS A 96 7.40 15.11 -19.34
CA HIS A 96 6.85 15.29 -20.67
C HIS A 96 7.05 16.75 -21.04
N ASP A 97 8.14 17.04 -21.75
CA ASP A 97 8.39 18.36 -22.36
C ASP A 97 7.33 18.60 -23.44
N VAL A 98 6.20 19.16 -23.02
CA VAL A 98 5.24 19.75 -23.95
C VAL A 98 5.85 21.07 -24.36
N ASP A 99 6.43 21.08 -25.56
CA ASP A 99 6.81 22.28 -26.31
C ASP A 99 5.74 23.37 -26.10
N ARG A 100 6.02 24.31 -25.20
CA ARG A 100 5.23 25.53 -25.07
C ARG A 100 5.64 26.43 -26.21
N GLY A 101 5.11 26.12 -27.39
CA GLY A 101 5.22 26.95 -28.58
C GLY A 101 4.99 28.41 -28.22
N GLY A 102 6.02 29.22 -28.42
CA GLY A 102 6.01 30.64 -28.12
C GLY A 102 4.95 31.35 -28.94
N ALA A 103 4.01 32.01 -28.26
CA ALA A 103 3.27 33.11 -28.85
C ALA A 103 3.98 34.41 -28.48
N SER A 104 4.75 34.93 -29.44
CA SER A 104 5.24 36.31 -29.42
C SER A 104 4.05 37.25 -29.26
N ARG A 105 4.13 38.13 -28.26
CA ARG A 105 3.24 39.28 -28.13
C ARG A 105 3.58 40.29 -29.23
N GLU A 106 2.60 40.59 -30.06
CA GLU A 106 2.47 41.88 -30.75
C GLU A 106 1.27 42.63 -30.15
#